data_AF-A0A1G9YDB2-F1
#
_entry.id   AF-A0A1G9YDB2-F1
#
_cell.length_a   1.000
_cell.length_b   1.000
_cell.length_c   1.000
_cell.angle_alpha   90.00
_cell.angle_beta   90.00
_cell.angle_gamma   90.00
#
_symmetry.space_group_name_H-M   'P 1'
#
loop_
_entity.id
_entity.type
_entity.pdbx_description
1 polymer ?
#
loop_
_entity_poly.entity_id
_entity_poly.type
_entity_poly.pdbx_seq_one_letter_code
_entity_poly.pdbx_strand_id
1 'polypeptide(L)'
;MVSMCTAQYRVDGLGARIVLLPARCVPGEHVLAASGYTATLTAEGVLCVACSACTTSDVDGRWLLATTGEASRAEFSATAYPNTTSTR
;
A
#
# COMPACT_ATOMS: atom_id res chain seq x y z
N MET A 1 18.51 -3.94 3.74
CA MET A 1 17.92 -2.60 3.63
C MET A 1 16.55 -2.79 3.01
N VAL A 2 15.47 -2.71 3.79
CA VAL A 2 14.11 -2.86 3.25
C VAL A 2 13.87 -1.63 2.38
N SER A 3 13.73 -1.82 1.07
CA SER A 3 13.36 -0.72 0.18
C SER A 3 11.94 -0.28 0.53
N MET A 4 11.82 0.76 1.34
CA MET A 4 10.54 1.36 1.69
C MET A 4 10.08 2.23 0.53
N CYS A 5 8.96 1.86 -0.11
CA CYS A 5 8.29 2.71 -1.08
C CYS A 5 7.72 3.95 -0.39
N THR A 6 7.57 5.05 -1.11
CA THR A 6 6.80 6.20 -0.60
C THR A 6 5.31 6.00 -0.92
N ALA A 7 4.45 6.36 0.03
CA ALA A 7 3.01 6.43 -0.20
C ALA A 7 2.71 7.50 -1.27
N GLN A 8 1.88 7.16 -2.24
CA GLN A 8 1.40 8.09 -3.25
C GLN A 8 0.15 8.79 -2.75
N TYR A 9 -0.02 10.05 -3.14
CA TYR A 9 -1.18 10.85 -2.75
C TYR A 9 -1.73 11.57 -3.96
N ARG A 10 -3.05 11.77 -3.96
CA ARG A 10 -3.71 12.75 -4.81
C ARG A 10 -4.52 13.71 -3.96
N VAL A 11 -4.77 14.88 -4.50
CA VAL A 11 -5.71 15.85 -3.93
C VAL A 11 -6.92 15.89 -4.84
N ASP A 12 -8.12 15.83 -4.27
CA ASP A 12 -9.35 15.96 -5.05
C ASP A 12 -9.70 17.43 -5.36
N GLY A 13 -10.79 17.66 -6.09
CA GLY A 13 -11.25 19.02 -6.43
C GLY A 13 -11.70 19.85 -5.23
N LEU A 14 -11.85 19.23 -4.05
CA LEU A 14 -12.24 19.87 -2.79
C LEU A 14 -11.03 20.12 -1.87
N GLY A 15 -9.83 19.73 -2.29
CA GLY A 15 -8.61 19.86 -1.48
C GLY A 15 -8.37 18.71 -0.50
N ALA A 16 -9.19 17.65 -0.53
CA ALA A 16 -8.99 16.50 0.36
C ALA A 16 -7.79 15.67 -0.11
N ARG A 17 -6.89 15.34 0.83
CA ARG A 17 -5.72 14.52 0.56
C ARG A 17 -6.09 13.04 0.66
N ILE A 18 -5.85 12.31 -0.42
CA ILE A 18 -6.22 10.91 -0.56
C ILE A 18 -4.96 10.09 -0.75
N VAL A 19 -4.73 9.13 0.13
CA VAL A 19 -3.62 8.17 -0.02
C VAL A 19 -4.00 7.10 -1.02
N LEU A 20 -3.11 6.83 -1.96
CA LEU A 20 -3.28 5.80 -2.97
C LEU A 20 -2.60 4.52 -2.50
N LEU A 21 -3.41 3.52 -2.19
CA LEU A 21 -2.98 2.17 -1.84
C LEU A 21 -2.68 1.37 -3.12
N PRO A 22 -1.74 0.42 -3.07
CA PRO A 22 -1.54 -0.53 -4.16
C PRO A 22 -2.82 -1.35 -4.38
N ALA A 23 -3.21 -1.56 -5.63
CA ALA A 23 -4.40 -2.38 -5.95
C ALA A 23 -4.15 -3.89 -5.74
N ARG A 24 -2.88 -4.30 -5.68
CA ARG A 24 -2.44 -5.70 -5.59
C ARG A 24 -1.43 -5.89 -4.46
N CYS A 25 -1.28 -7.13 -3.98
CA CYS A 25 -0.20 -7.48 -3.05
C CYS A 25 1.18 -7.28 -3.69
N VAL A 26 2.26 -7.29 -2.90
CA VAL A 26 3.64 -7.12 -3.40
C VAL A 26 4.01 -8.12 -4.52
N PRO A 27 3.69 -9.43 -4.40
CA PRO A 27 3.86 -10.38 -5.50
C PRO A 27 3.02 -10.08 -6.75
N GLY A 28 1.96 -9.28 -6.63
CA GLY A 28 1.04 -8.97 -7.73
C GLY A 28 -0.07 -10.01 -7.97
N GLU A 29 -0.03 -11.15 -7.28
CA GLU A 29 -0.92 -12.30 -7.46
C GLU A 29 -2.37 -12.01 -7.03
N HIS A 30 -2.55 -11.30 -5.91
CA HIS A 30 -3.86 -11.03 -5.32
C HIS A 30 -4.28 -9.57 -5.52
N VAL A 31 -5.55 -9.37 -5.88
CA VAL A 31 -6.19 -8.04 -5.91
C VAL A 31 -6.74 -7.73 -4.53
N LEU A 32 -6.23 -6.70 -3.86
CA LEU A 32 -6.52 -6.41 -2.45
C LEU A 32 -8.01 -6.16 -2.18
N ALA A 33 -8.69 -5.48 -3.11
CA ALA A 33 -10.13 -5.23 -3.01
C ALA A 33 -10.97 -6.52 -3.01
N ALA A 34 -10.48 -7.58 -3.68
CA ALA A 34 -11.19 -8.85 -3.81
C ALA A 34 -10.76 -9.88 -2.76
N SER A 35 -9.47 -9.94 -2.42
CA SER A 35 -8.91 -10.87 -1.44
C SER A 35 -9.06 -10.43 0.01
N GLY A 36 -9.43 -9.16 0.23
CA GLY A 36 -9.34 -8.52 1.53
C GLY A 36 -7.92 -8.05 1.84
N TYR A 37 -7.84 -6.95 2.59
CA TYR A 37 -6.60 -6.35 3.04
C TYR A 37 -6.79 -5.61 4.37
N THR A 38 -5.69 -5.40 5.08
CA THR A 38 -5.61 -4.47 6.21
C THR A 38 -4.66 -3.32 5.85
N ALA A 39 -5.01 -2.11 6.29
CA ALA A 39 -4.17 -0.93 6.14
C ALA A 39 -4.02 -0.26 7.49
N THR A 40 -2.78 -0.20 7.99
CA THR A 40 -2.47 0.34 9.32
C THR A 40 -1.33 1.35 9.19
N LEU A 41 -1.56 2.57 9.67
CA LEU A 41 -0.53 3.59 9.79
C LEU A 41 0.15 3.48 11.15
N THR A 42 1.48 3.32 11.17
CA THR A 42 2.26 3.35 12.42
C THR A 42 2.52 4.77 12.88
N ALA A 43 2.80 4.95 14.17
CA ALA A 43 3.20 6.24 14.73
C ALA A 43 4.50 6.81 14.10
N GLU A 44 5.31 5.95 13.48
CA GLU A 44 6.54 6.31 12.76
C GLU A 44 6.27 6.78 11.31
N GLY A 45 4.99 6.90 10.92
CA GLY A 45 4.63 7.34 9.58
C GLY A 45 4.82 6.27 8.51
N VAL A 46 4.75 4.98 8.87
CA VAL A 46 4.78 3.88 7.90
C VAL A 46 3.38 3.31 7.73
N LEU A 47 2.85 3.37 6.52
CA LEU A 47 1.60 2.74 6.14
C LEU A 47 1.88 1.30 5.71
N CYS A 48 1.45 0.34 6.54
CA CYS A 48 1.51 -1.08 6.25
C CYS A 48 0.20 -1.51 5.60
N VAL A 49 0.28 -2.07 4.38
CA VAL A 49 -0.87 -2.63 3.66
C VAL A 49 -0.65 -4.12 3.47
N ALA A 50 -1.37 -4.96 4.22
CA ALA A 50 -1.20 -6.41 4.18
C ALA A 50 -2.36 -7.09 3.45
N CYS A 51 -2.03 -8.01 2.54
CA CYS A 51 -2.99 -8.86 1.85
C CYS A 51 -3.42 -10.03 2.75
N SER A 52 -4.72 -10.18 3.01
CA SER A 52 -5.24 -11.25 3.85
C SER A 52 -4.93 -12.65 3.29
N ALA A 53 -5.02 -12.84 1.97
CA ALA A 53 -4.71 -14.12 1.32
C ALA A 53 -3.23 -14.51 1.49
N CYS A 54 -2.31 -13.55 1.30
CA CYS A 54 -0.87 -13.82 1.48
C CYS A 54 -0.54 -14.15 2.94
N THR A 55 -1.20 -13.49 3.90
CA THR A 55 -1.05 -13.80 5.33
C THR A 55 -1.43 -15.25 5.66
N THR A 56 -2.45 -15.80 5.00
CA THR A 56 -2.82 -17.22 5.17
C THR A 56 -1.80 -18.17 4.53
N SER A 57 -1.10 -17.75 3.49
CA SER A 57 -0.12 -18.56 2.75
C SER A 57 1.33 -18.43 3.25
N ASP A 58 1.57 -17.72 4.35
CA ASP A 58 2.92 -17.40 4.88
C ASP A 58 3.83 -16.66 3.88
N VAL A 59 3.23 -15.99 2.88
CA VAL A 59 3.94 -15.16 1.91
C VAL A 59 3.91 -13.71 2.39
N ASP A 60 5.05 -13.03 2.36
CA ASP A 60 5.11 -11.58 2.66
C ASP A 60 4.51 -10.77 1.52
N GLY A 61 3.17 -10.69 1.51
CA GLY A 61 2.40 -9.95 0.51
C GLY A 61 2.13 -8.49 0.89
N ARG A 62 2.91 -7.94 1.84
CA ARG A 62 2.62 -6.67 2.50
C ARG A 62 3.48 -5.53 1.97
N TRP A 63 2.85 -4.39 1.74
CA TRP A 63 3.52 -3.16 1.36
C TRP A 63 3.86 -2.35 2.60
N LEU A 64 5.10 -1.85 2.67
CA LEU A 64 5.53 -0.87 3.67
C LEU A 64 5.79 0.44 2.96
N LEU A 65 4.91 1.42 3.21
CA LEU A 65 4.90 2.70 2.51
C LEU A 65 5.25 3.83 3.49
N ALA A 66 6.35 4.54 3.25
CA ALA A 66 6.67 5.77 3.97
C ALA A 66 5.64 6.86 3.63
N THR A 67 4.91 7.31 4.63
CA THR A 67 3.90 8.37 4.50
C THR A 67 4.52 9.74 4.71
N THR A 68 3.96 10.75 4.07
CA THR A 68 4.38 12.16 4.23
C THR A 68 3.26 13.00 4.86
N GLY A 69 2.42 12.36 5.65
CA GLY A 69 1.33 12.99 6.39
C GLY A 69 0.01 12.22 6.33
N GLU A 70 -0.95 12.73 7.09
CA GLU A 70 -2.29 12.18 7.18
C GLU A 70 -3.06 12.34 5.87
N ALA A 71 -3.92 11.37 5.58
CA ALA A 71 -4.86 11.42 4.48
C ALA A 71 -6.28 11.35 5.03
N SER A 72 -7.18 12.12 4.43
CA SER A 72 -8.60 12.10 4.79
C SER A 72 -9.27 10.80 4.40
N ARG A 73 -8.77 10.12 3.36
CA ARG A 73 -9.28 8.84 2.87
C ARG A 73 -8.19 8.05 2.13
N ALA A 74 -8.42 6.75 2.00
CA ALA A 74 -7.64 5.84 1.15
C ALA A 74 -8.42 5.39 -0.10
N GLU A 75 -7.73 5.28 -1.22
CA GLU A 75 -8.23 4.75 -2.49
C GLU A 75 -7.20 3.83 -3.14
N PHE A 76 -7.62 2.96 -4.06
CA PHE A 76 -6.68 2.15 -4.82
C PHE A 76 -6.10 2.93 -6.00
N SER A 77 -4.80 2.80 -6.19
CA SER A 77 -4.10 3.32 -7.36
C SER A 77 -4.60 2.61 -8.62
N ALA A 78 -4.98 3.38 -9.63
CA ALA A 78 -5.30 2.87 -10.97
C ALA A 78 -4.03 2.45 -11.74
N THR A 79 -2.87 2.98 -11.35
CA THR A 79 -1.57 2.59 -11.89
C THR A 79 -0.92 1.54 -11.01
N ALA A 80 -0.13 0.67 -11.63
CA ALA A 80 0.70 -0.28 -10.89
C ALA A 80 1.62 0.50 -9.93
N TYR A 81 1.59 0.10 -8.67
CA TYR A 81 2.59 0.56 -7.72
C TYR A 81 3.96 0.09 -8.23
N PRO A 82 5.02 0.92 -8.16
CA PRO A 82 6.34 0.50 -8.59
C PRO A 82 6.72 -0.75 -7.79
N ASN A 83 6.94 -1.86 -8.48
CA ASN A 83 7.36 -3.09 -7.83
C ASN A 83 8.76 -2.84 -7.24
N THR A 84 8.90 -2.99 -5.93
CA THR A 84 10.22 -3.10 -5.33
C THR A 84 10.75 -4.49 -5.64
N THR A 85 11.18 -4.69 -6.88
CA THR A 85 12.11 -5.77 -7.17
C THR A 85 13.38 -5.41 -6.42
N SER A 86 13.54 -5.90 -5.18
CA SER A 86 14.85 -5.94 -4.56
C SER A 86 15.64 -6.97 -5.36
N THR A 87 16.35 -6.50 -6.38
CA THR A 87 17.30 -7.31 -7.15
C THR A 87 18.25 -7.95 -6.14
N ARG A 88 18.24 -9.29 -6.13
CA ARG A 88 19.10 -10.15 -5.32
C ARG A 88 20.57 -9.90 -5.60
#